data_AF-A1D669-F1
#
_entry.id   AF-A1D669-F1
#
_cell.length_a   1.000
_cell.length_b   1.000
_cell.length_c   1.000
_cell.angle_alpha   90.00
_cell.angle_beta   90.00
_cell.angle_gamma   90.00
#
_symmetry.space_group_name_H-M   'P 1'
#
loop_
_entity.id
_entity.type
_entity.pdbx_description
1 polymer ?
#
loop_
_entity_poly.entity_id
_entity_poly.type
_entity_poly.pdbx_seq_one_letter_code
_entity_poly.pdbx_strand_id
1 'polypeptide(L)'
;MQEPTYDPSLSTQTNSHSRPKSTLSIVYAYKLVNCPGKTMVGLRVEFPPNGSTPPHRHGGASVSAYVFSGTVLNKMNNDPMKVIEAGGTWYEAPGCHHRISDNASATEPATLMVTMVLDSDVYDRDGVAALIQIDEEYR
;
A
#
# COMPACT_ATOMS: atom_id res chain seq x y z
N MET A 1 1.63 21.54 4.10
CA MET A 1 2.68 20.59 4.55
C MET A 1 3.54 20.25 3.35
N GLN A 2 4.86 20.12 3.54
CA GLN A 2 5.76 19.63 2.50
C GLN A 2 5.54 18.11 2.32
N GLU A 3 5.62 17.61 1.09
CA GLU A 3 5.52 16.16 0.83
C GLU A 3 6.77 15.47 1.42
N PRO A 4 6.61 14.41 2.24
CA PRO A 4 7.73 13.61 2.69
C PRO A 4 8.41 12.94 1.49
N THR A 5 9.73 12.92 1.47
CA THR A 5 10.51 12.19 0.46
C THR A 5 10.71 10.74 0.91
N TYR A 6 10.40 9.78 0.05
CA TYR A 6 10.77 8.38 0.25
C TYR A 6 12.24 8.19 -0.19
N ASP A 7 13.11 7.74 0.71
CA ASP A 7 14.51 7.43 0.40
C ASP A 7 14.80 5.94 0.66
N PRO A 8 15.08 5.14 -0.40
CA PRO A 8 15.34 3.70 -0.29
C PRO A 8 16.75 3.37 0.25
N SER A 9 17.71 4.31 0.22
CA SER A 9 19.14 4.07 0.44
C SER A 9 19.57 4.05 1.90
N LEU A 10 18.72 4.52 2.81
CA LEU A 10 19.12 4.83 4.18
C LEU A 10 19.10 3.63 5.15
N SER A 11 18.90 2.40 4.66
CA SER A 11 18.78 1.20 5.51
C SER A 11 20.08 0.77 6.22
N THR A 12 21.20 1.46 6.03
CA THR A 12 22.51 1.08 6.60
C THR A 12 23.27 2.17 7.37
N GLN A 13 22.68 3.34 7.65
CA GLN A 13 23.36 4.35 8.47
C GLN A 13 22.49 4.92 9.59
N THR A 14 23.07 4.91 10.78
CA THR A 14 22.59 5.52 12.01
C THR A 14 22.53 7.04 11.86
N ASN A 15 21.50 7.57 11.17
CA ASN A 15 20.97 8.94 11.29
C ASN A 15 19.66 9.12 10.47
N SER A 16 18.54 8.95 11.17
CA SER A 16 17.22 9.61 11.05
C SER A 16 16.44 9.77 9.72
N HIS A 17 16.79 9.16 8.57
CA HIS A 17 15.98 9.40 7.35
C HIS A 17 15.55 8.16 6.53
N SER A 18 15.95 6.92 6.85
CA SER A 18 15.27 5.73 6.28
C SER A 18 13.99 5.46 7.04
N ARG A 19 12.87 5.48 6.34
CA ARG A 19 11.60 5.06 6.94
C ARG A 19 11.58 3.53 7.08
N PRO A 20 11.21 2.99 8.26
CA PRO A 20 11.06 1.55 8.43
C PRO A 20 10.08 0.96 7.39
N LYS A 21 10.38 -0.23 6.88
CA LYS A 21 9.50 -0.89 5.91
C LYS A 21 8.26 -1.46 6.61
N SER A 22 7.11 -1.36 5.96
CA SER A 22 5.91 -2.09 6.38
C SER A 22 6.04 -3.59 6.11
N THR A 23 5.34 -4.40 6.89
CA THR A 23 5.17 -5.84 6.63
C THR A 23 3.87 -6.08 5.87
N LEU A 24 3.93 -6.94 4.85
CA LEU A 24 2.79 -7.34 4.02
C LEU A 24 2.48 -8.82 4.27
N SER A 25 1.22 -9.17 4.48
CA SER A 25 0.76 -10.55 4.61
C SER A 25 -0.48 -10.79 3.77
N ILE A 26 -0.48 -11.83 2.93
CA ILE A 26 -1.70 -12.27 2.24
C ILE A 26 -2.62 -12.92 3.27
N VAL A 27 -3.83 -12.39 3.40
CA VAL A 27 -4.86 -12.92 4.30
C VAL A 27 -5.78 -13.87 3.55
N TYR A 28 -6.11 -13.55 2.30
CA TYR A 28 -6.92 -14.40 1.44
C TYR A 28 -6.64 -14.13 -0.04
N ALA A 29 -6.93 -15.13 -0.87
CA ALA A 29 -6.98 -15.01 -2.32
C ALA A 29 -8.08 -15.93 -2.87
N TYR A 30 -9.11 -15.36 -3.48
CA TYR A 30 -10.29 -16.09 -3.94
C TYR A 30 -10.60 -15.75 -5.41
N LYS A 31 -10.76 -16.78 -6.25
CA LYS A 31 -11.35 -16.59 -7.58
C LYS A 31 -12.84 -16.28 -7.42
N LEU A 32 -13.31 -15.20 -8.05
CA LEU A 32 -14.68 -14.73 -7.91
C LEU A 32 -15.58 -15.44 -8.94
N VAL A 33 -16.39 -16.39 -8.47
CA VAL A 33 -17.26 -17.19 -9.35
C VAL A 33 -18.34 -16.38 -10.07
N ASN A 34 -18.82 -15.31 -9.43
CA ASN A 34 -19.80 -14.39 -10.00
C ASN A 34 -19.18 -13.26 -10.84
N CYS A 35 -17.84 -13.16 -10.85
CA CYS A 35 -17.08 -12.25 -11.69
C CYS A 35 -15.98 -13.04 -12.43
N PRO A 36 -16.34 -13.88 -13.44
CA PRO A 36 -15.40 -14.78 -14.09
C PRO A 36 -14.17 -14.04 -14.62
N GLY A 37 -13.00 -14.65 -14.42
CA GLY A 37 -11.70 -14.05 -14.79
C GLY A 37 -11.16 -13.04 -13.79
N LYS A 38 -11.83 -12.81 -12.65
CA LYS A 38 -11.32 -11.96 -11.57
C LYS A 38 -10.93 -12.75 -10.32
N THR A 39 -9.85 -12.33 -9.70
CA THR A 39 -9.40 -12.79 -8.38
C THR A 39 -9.50 -11.64 -7.39
N MET A 40 -9.98 -11.93 -6.19
CA MET A 40 -9.95 -11.02 -5.04
C MET A 40 -8.81 -11.42 -4.11
N VAL A 41 -7.95 -10.48 -3.74
CA VAL A 41 -6.81 -10.70 -2.83
C VAL A 41 -6.89 -9.73 -1.67
N GLY A 42 -6.75 -10.24 -0.45
CA GLY A 42 -6.69 -9.46 0.77
C GLY A 42 -5.27 -9.41 1.32
N LEU A 43 -4.75 -8.22 1.57
CA LEU A 43 -3.46 -7.98 2.19
C LEU A 43 -3.65 -7.29 3.54
N ARG A 44 -3.01 -7.81 4.59
CA ARG A 44 -2.76 -7.05 5.82
C ARG A 44 -1.45 -6.31 5.65
N VAL A 45 -1.48 -5.00 5.89
CA VAL A 45 -0.28 -4.14 5.89
C VAL A 45 -0.09 -3.60 7.29
N GLU A 46 1.11 -3.84 7.84
CA GLU A 46 1.49 -3.44 9.18
C GLU A 46 2.65 -2.47 9.10
N PHE A 47 2.45 -1.25 9.56
CA PHE A 47 3.46 -0.22 9.62
C PHE A 47 4.00 -0.10 11.05
N PRO A 48 5.32 -0.23 11.26
CA PRO A 48 5.92 0.26 12.50
C PRO A 48 5.78 1.80 12.60
N PRO A 49 6.09 2.40 13.76
CA PRO A 49 6.18 3.86 13.88
C PRO A 49 7.12 4.47 12.82
N ASN A 50 6.71 5.58 12.21
CA ASN A 50 7.34 6.22 11.04
C ASN A 50 7.47 5.33 9.79
N GLY A 51 6.85 4.14 9.78
CA GLY A 51 6.94 3.20 8.68
C GLY A 51 6.38 3.76 7.37
N SER A 52 6.79 3.18 6.24
CA SER A 52 6.33 3.58 4.91
C SER A 52 6.40 2.42 3.91
N THR A 53 5.61 2.52 2.84
CA THR A 53 5.82 1.74 1.60
C THR A 53 6.40 2.64 0.53
N PRO A 54 7.29 2.12 -0.35
CA PRO A 54 7.76 2.87 -1.50
C PRO A 54 6.60 3.33 -2.39
N PRO A 55 6.74 4.46 -3.10
CA PRO A 55 5.81 4.82 -4.17
C PRO A 55 5.64 3.68 -5.18
N HIS A 56 4.39 3.36 -5.50
CA HIS A 56 4.07 2.19 -6.32
C HIS A 56 2.74 2.34 -7.07
N ARG A 57 2.53 1.47 -8.04
CA ARG A 57 1.29 1.39 -8.82
C ARG A 57 0.54 0.09 -8.60
N HIS A 58 -0.78 0.19 -8.67
CA HIS A 58 -1.69 -0.95 -8.66
C HIS A 58 -2.19 -1.26 -10.07
N GLY A 59 -1.26 -1.73 -10.92
CA GLY A 59 -1.41 -1.99 -12.36
C GLY A 59 -2.85 -2.07 -12.89
N GLY A 60 -3.45 -3.26 -12.90
CA GLY A 60 -4.85 -3.47 -13.31
C GLY A 60 -5.84 -3.63 -12.15
N ALA A 61 -5.40 -3.45 -10.91
CA ALA A 61 -6.18 -3.81 -9.73
C ALA A 61 -7.08 -2.65 -9.27
N SER A 62 -8.34 -2.96 -8.96
CA SER A 62 -9.19 -2.09 -8.13
C SER A 62 -8.89 -2.35 -6.67
N VAL A 63 -8.57 -1.31 -5.90
CA VAL A 63 -8.13 -1.43 -4.51
C VAL A 63 -9.11 -0.72 -3.58
N SER A 64 -9.51 -1.39 -2.51
CA SER A 64 -10.25 -0.80 -1.39
C SER A 64 -9.48 -1.05 -0.12
N ALA A 65 -9.17 0.01 0.64
CA ALA A 65 -8.42 -0.09 1.87
C ALA A 65 -9.26 0.35 3.08
N TYR A 66 -9.00 -0.28 4.22
CA TYR A 66 -9.63 0.02 5.51
C TYR A 66 -8.57 0.03 6.62
N VAL A 67 -8.52 1.11 7.40
CA VAL A 67 -7.59 1.25 8.52
C VAL A 67 -8.18 0.58 9.76
N PHE A 68 -7.52 -0.46 10.27
CA PHE A 68 -7.93 -1.12 11.52
C PHE A 68 -7.47 -0.37 12.77
N SER A 69 -6.23 0.11 12.77
CA SER A 69 -5.63 0.79 13.91
C SER A 69 -4.57 1.80 13.46
N GLY A 70 -4.31 2.80 14.31
CA GLY A 70 -3.35 3.86 14.03
C GLY A 70 -3.84 4.85 12.98
N THR A 71 -2.89 5.51 12.33
CA THR A 71 -3.15 6.60 11.39
C THR A 71 -2.17 6.54 10.23
N VAL A 72 -2.65 6.71 9.01
CA VAL A 72 -1.83 6.70 7.80
C VAL A 72 -1.93 8.01 7.03
N LEU A 73 -0.80 8.49 6.51
CA LEU A 73 -0.73 9.60 5.59
C LEU A 73 -0.67 9.04 4.17
N ASN A 74 -1.62 9.46 3.35
CA ASN A 74 -1.82 8.95 2.00
C ASN A 74 -1.77 10.06 0.95
N LYS A 75 -1.24 9.75 -0.22
CA LYS A 75 -1.35 10.57 -1.43
C LYS A 75 -1.46 9.69 -2.66
N MET A 76 -2.51 9.91 -3.43
CA MET A 76 -2.81 9.16 -4.63
C MET A 76 -2.64 10.10 -5.82
N ASN A 77 -1.93 9.67 -6.85
CA ASN A 77 -1.74 10.46 -8.08
C ASN A 77 -1.28 11.91 -7.78
N ASN A 78 -2.05 12.90 -8.21
CA ASN A 78 -1.78 14.32 -7.92
C ASN A 78 -2.72 14.90 -6.86
N ASP A 79 -3.50 14.05 -6.17
CA ASP A 79 -4.44 14.49 -5.17
C ASP A 79 -3.72 15.09 -3.95
N PRO A 80 -4.43 15.91 -3.14
CA PRO A 80 -3.90 16.37 -1.87
C PRO A 80 -3.55 15.22 -0.92
N MET A 81 -2.53 15.42 -0.10
CA MET A 81 -2.22 14.52 1.01
C MET A 81 -3.39 14.44 1.99
N LYS A 82 -3.71 13.25 2.47
CA LYS A 82 -4.79 12.99 3.44
C LYS A 82 -4.28 12.12 4.57
N VAL A 83 -4.56 12.53 5.79
CA VAL A 83 -4.39 11.68 6.98
C VAL A 83 -5.68 10.90 7.17
N ILE A 84 -5.58 9.58 7.31
CA ILE A 84 -6.71 8.66 7.47
C ILE A 84 -6.49 7.86 8.76
N GLU A 85 -7.44 7.98 9.68
CA GLU A 85 -7.43 7.31 10.98
C GLU A 85 -8.14 5.95 10.93
N ALA A 86 -8.05 5.18 12.02
CA ALA A 86 -8.79 3.95 12.21
C ALA A 86 -10.29 4.11 11.91
N GLY A 87 -10.86 3.16 11.16
CA GLY A 87 -12.22 3.23 10.63
C GLY A 87 -12.34 3.95 9.28
N GLY A 88 -11.31 4.67 8.85
CA GLY A 88 -11.25 5.33 7.55
C GLY A 88 -10.97 4.37 6.39
N THR A 89 -11.37 4.80 5.19
CA THR A 89 -11.21 4.03 3.95
C THR A 89 -10.79 4.90 2.79
N TRP A 90 -10.29 4.27 1.73
CA TRP A 90 -10.12 4.88 0.42
C TRP A 90 -10.23 3.83 -0.70
N TYR A 91 -10.39 4.34 -1.92
CA TYR A 91 -10.41 3.54 -3.14
C TYR A 91 -9.27 3.98 -4.06
N GLU A 92 -8.65 3.01 -4.73
CA GLU A 92 -7.69 3.26 -5.80
C GLU A 92 -8.15 2.53 -7.06
N ALA A 93 -8.35 3.33 -8.12
CA ALA A 93 -8.72 2.80 -9.42
C ALA A 93 -7.56 2.02 -10.05
N PRO A 94 -7.83 1.09 -10.99
CA PRO A 94 -6.77 0.47 -11.79
C PRO A 94 -5.80 1.49 -12.36
N GLY A 95 -4.50 1.27 -12.14
CA GLY A 95 -3.41 2.13 -12.60
C GLY A 95 -3.08 3.29 -11.65
N CYS A 96 -3.81 3.43 -10.53
CA CYS A 96 -3.54 4.46 -9.53
C CYS A 96 -2.07 4.43 -9.07
N HIS A 97 -1.51 5.64 -8.89
CA HIS A 97 -0.22 5.86 -8.24
C HIS A 97 -0.41 6.07 -6.75
N HIS A 98 0.03 5.14 -5.91
CA HIS A 98 0.12 5.39 -4.47
C HIS A 98 1.48 6.03 -4.20
N ARG A 99 1.51 7.37 -4.09
CA ARG A 99 2.76 8.15 -3.99
C ARG A 99 3.25 8.32 -2.57
N ILE A 100 2.33 8.39 -1.61
CA ILE A 100 2.66 8.48 -0.18
C ILE A 100 1.77 7.46 0.52
N SER A 101 2.39 6.61 1.31
CA SER A 101 1.75 5.53 2.06
C SER A 101 2.58 5.29 3.31
N ASP A 102 2.22 6.07 4.32
CA ASP A 102 3.06 6.34 5.47
C ASP A 102 2.28 6.10 6.75
N ASN A 103 2.93 5.54 7.77
CA ASN A 103 2.45 5.74 9.13
C ASN A 103 2.63 7.21 9.52
N ALA A 104 1.54 7.87 9.89
CA ALA A 104 1.56 9.26 10.30
C ALA A 104 2.05 9.46 11.75
N SER A 105 2.16 8.38 12.52
CA SER A 105 2.64 8.39 13.90
C SER A 105 4.13 8.06 14.00
N ALA A 106 4.83 8.82 14.85
CA ALA A 106 6.23 8.58 15.18
C ALA A 106 6.43 7.58 16.32
N THR A 107 5.36 7.22 17.04
CA THR A 107 5.44 6.37 18.24
C THR A 107 4.55 5.14 18.19
N GLU A 108 3.43 5.20 17.46
CA GLU A 108 2.44 4.13 17.41
C GLU A 108 2.47 3.41 16.06
N PRO A 109 2.26 2.07 16.03
CA PRO A 109 2.08 1.34 14.79
C PRO A 109 0.72 1.64 14.14
N ALA A 110 0.60 1.31 12.85
CA ALA A 110 -0.66 1.36 12.12
C ALA A 110 -0.90 0.05 11.35
N THR A 111 -2.15 -0.40 11.29
CA THR A 111 -2.53 -1.61 10.57
C THR A 111 -3.73 -1.34 9.70
N LEU A 112 -3.68 -1.82 8.45
CA LEU A 112 -4.79 -1.73 7.51
C LEU A 112 -4.98 -3.02 6.73
N MET A 113 -6.20 -3.24 6.24
CA MET A 113 -6.51 -4.25 5.23
C MET A 113 -6.63 -3.58 3.88
N VAL A 114 -6.09 -4.22 2.86
CA VAL A 114 -6.29 -3.87 1.47
C VAL A 114 -6.97 -5.03 0.77
N THR A 115 -8.11 -4.79 0.15
CA THR A 115 -8.77 -5.74 -0.74
C THR A 115 -8.56 -5.28 -2.17
N MET A 116 -8.03 -6.17 -3.00
CA MET A 116 -7.75 -5.92 -4.41
C MET A 116 -8.57 -6.86 -5.28
N VAL A 117 -9.09 -6.35 -6.39
CA VAL A 117 -9.70 -7.17 -7.45
C VAL A 117 -8.94 -6.93 -8.74
N LEU A 118 -8.41 -8.00 -9.31
CA LEU A 118 -7.61 -7.98 -10.54
C LEU A 118 -7.89 -9.19 -11.43
N ASP A 119 -7.34 -9.17 -12.65
CA ASP A 119 -7.44 -10.32 -13.55
C ASP A 119 -6.77 -11.57 -12.98
N SER A 120 -7.49 -12.70 -13.05
CA SER A 120 -7.02 -13.96 -12.51
C SER A 120 -5.76 -14.46 -13.20
N ASP A 121 -5.64 -14.31 -14.52
CA ASP A 121 -4.47 -14.73 -15.27
C ASP A 121 -3.22 -13.92 -14.89
N VAL A 122 -3.38 -12.62 -14.64
CA VAL A 122 -2.31 -11.75 -14.15
C VAL A 122 -1.87 -12.18 -12.75
N TYR A 123 -2.80 -12.42 -11.83
CA TYR A 123 -2.46 -12.87 -10.49
C TYR A 123 -1.84 -14.28 -10.47
N ASP A 124 -2.39 -15.22 -11.25
CA ASP A 124 -1.87 -16.59 -11.34
C ASP A 124 -0.44 -16.61 -11.90
N ARG A 125 -0.10 -15.67 -12.79
CA ARG A 125 1.23 -15.53 -13.39
C ARG A 125 2.24 -14.83 -12.46
N ASP A 126 1.87 -13.68 -11.91
CA ASP A 126 2.83 -12.75 -11.26
C ASP A 126 2.68 -12.67 -9.73
N GLY A 127 1.63 -13.27 -9.16
CA GLY A 127 1.38 -13.28 -7.71
C GLY A 127 1.30 -11.88 -7.10
N VAL A 128 1.98 -11.66 -5.97
CA VAL A 128 2.01 -10.36 -5.26
C VAL A 128 2.67 -9.26 -6.11
N ALA A 129 3.60 -9.61 -7.01
CA ALA A 129 4.23 -8.62 -7.89
C ALA A 129 3.22 -8.01 -8.89
N ALA A 130 2.10 -8.69 -9.17
CA ALA A 130 0.98 -8.11 -9.90
C ALA A 130 0.31 -6.94 -9.17
N LEU A 131 0.33 -6.99 -7.84
CA LEU A 131 -0.45 -6.14 -6.96
C LEU A 131 0.24 -4.81 -6.68
N ILE A 132 1.57 -4.86 -6.50
CA ILE A 132 2.38 -3.72 -6.06
C ILE A 132 3.56 -3.58 -7.02
N GLN A 133 3.47 -2.62 -7.92
CA GLN A 133 4.52 -2.30 -8.89
C GLN A 133 5.31 -1.10 -8.36
N ILE A 134 6.36 -1.38 -7.59
CA ILE A 134 7.24 -0.32 -7.05
C ILE A 134 7.86 0.45 -8.21
N ASP A 135 7.84 1.79 -8.11
CA ASP A 135 8.46 2.67 -9.10
C ASP A 135 9.97 2.34 -9.21
N GLU A 136 10.51 2.38 -10.42
CA GLU A 136 11.87 1.90 -10.72
C GLU A 136 12.96 2.58 -9.87
N GLU A 137 12.77 3.86 -9.53
CA GLU A 137 13.66 4.63 -8.66
C GLU A 137 13.79 4.05 -7.24
N TYR A 138 12.81 3.28 -6.77
CA TYR A 138 12.72 2.79 -5.39
C TYR A 138 12.82 1.25 -5.26
N ARG A 139 13.20 0.56 -6.33
CA ARG A 139 13.39 -0.91 -6.35
C ARG A 139 14.70 -1.34 -5.70
#